data_AF-A0A0Q7TNA5-F1
#
_entry.id   AF-A0A0Q7TNA5-F1
#
_cell.length_a   1.000
_cell.length_b   1.000
_cell.length_c   1.000
_cell.angle_alpha   90.00
_cell.angle_beta   90.00
_cell.angle_gamma   90.00
#
_symmetry.space_group_name_H-M   'P 1'
#
loop_
_entity.id
_entity.type
_entity.pdbx_description
1 polymer ?
#
loop_
_entity_poly.entity_id
_entity_poly.type
_entity_poly.pdbx_seq_one_letter_code
_entity_poly.pdbx_strand_id
1 'polypeptide(L)'
;MTPGQSDFTADVITAIDNPAGEGLYIPNYLAWDRSHPERHTEMVKSANKMTRSSFARGTRLMKHWSRTHDKPICSWNIKALALGCITAPITMTDYISIWLSHAIAQLSIGETPDPAGVSGPIKINEKFTRPQVVAAFRQAQADFELALQYEREGYPMLALNQLAIFFGDENMMPKPDQDEVKRIARERWREKNPTLLPASASTASTSAYGDRLPARSWAC
;
A
#
# COMPACT_ATOMS: atom_id res chain seq x y z
N MET A 1 17.50 5.53 -21.20
CA MET A 1 18.69 5.65 -20.32
C MET A 1 19.39 6.92 -20.74
N THR A 2 19.46 7.93 -19.87
CA THR A 2 20.21 9.16 -20.15
C THR A 2 21.66 8.91 -19.71
N PRO A 3 22.67 9.13 -20.57
CA PRO A 3 24.06 8.95 -20.18
C PRO A 3 24.43 9.80 -18.96
N GLY A 4 25.15 9.23 -17.99
CA GLY A 4 25.74 9.96 -16.86
C GLY A 4 24.99 9.95 -15.52
N GLN A 5 23.88 9.21 -15.36
CA GLN A 5 23.33 8.98 -14.03
C GLN A 5 24.16 7.94 -13.26
N SER A 6 24.46 8.24 -12.00
CA SER A 6 25.30 7.44 -11.09
C SER A 6 24.59 6.21 -10.49
N ASP A 7 23.39 5.87 -10.96
CA ASP A 7 22.47 4.91 -10.34
C ASP A 7 22.25 3.62 -11.18
N PHE A 8 22.97 3.43 -12.28
CA PHE A 8 22.92 2.18 -13.02
C PHE A 8 23.80 1.11 -12.36
N THR A 9 23.15 0.10 -11.81
CA THR A 9 23.79 -1.15 -11.37
C THR A 9 23.32 -2.32 -12.24
N ALA A 10 24.18 -3.31 -12.40
CA ALA A 10 23.85 -4.55 -13.10
C ALA A 10 24.36 -5.74 -12.27
N ASP A 11 23.48 -6.72 -12.06
CA ASP A 11 23.83 -8.01 -11.48
C ASP A 11 24.27 -8.94 -12.61
N VAL A 12 25.57 -9.26 -12.68
CA VAL A 12 26.11 -10.25 -13.63
C VAL A 12 26.16 -11.60 -12.93
N ILE A 13 25.26 -12.51 -13.31
CA ILE A 13 25.15 -13.85 -12.75
C ILE A 13 25.67 -14.85 -13.78
N THR A 14 26.64 -15.68 -13.38
CA THR A 14 27.07 -16.84 -14.18
C THR A 14 26.05 -17.96 -14.02
N ALA A 15 25.77 -18.70 -15.08
CA ALA A 15 24.82 -19.81 -15.04
C ALA A 15 25.39 -21.02 -15.78
N ILE A 16 24.98 -22.21 -15.34
CA ILE A 16 25.30 -23.50 -15.99
C ILE A 16 23.97 -24.15 -16.39
N ASP A 17 23.93 -24.74 -17.58
CA ASP A 17 22.77 -25.50 -18.04
C ASP A 17 22.49 -26.70 -17.14
N ASN A 18 21.22 -27.05 -16.96
CA ASN A 18 20.83 -28.29 -16.31
C ASN A 18 20.57 -29.38 -17.37
N PRO A 19 21.52 -30.29 -17.66
CA PRO A 19 21.32 -31.32 -18.69
C PRO A 19 20.24 -32.35 -18.32
N ALA A 20 19.83 -32.41 -17.06
CA ALA A 20 18.87 -33.39 -16.54
C ALA A 20 17.42 -32.85 -16.41
N GLY A 21 17.14 -31.62 -16.84
CA GLY A 21 15.77 -31.08 -16.82
C GLY A 21 15.69 -29.56 -16.97
N GLU A 22 14.53 -28.99 -16.66
CA GLU A 22 14.23 -27.57 -16.89
C GLU A 22 15.10 -26.58 -16.09
N GLY A 23 15.29 -25.37 -16.61
CA GLY A 23 16.02 -24.30 -15.94
C GLY A 23 17.55 -24.46 -15.90
N LEU A 24 18.18 -23.61 -15.10
CA LEU A 24 19.62 -23.41 -14.99
C LEU A 24 20.07 -23.59 -13.53
N TYR A 25 21.36 -23.84 -13.35
CA TYR A 25 22.06 -23.68 -12.09
C TYR A 25 22.69 -22.29 -12.02
N ILE A 26 22.40 -21.56 -10.94
CA ILE A 26 23.03 -20.28 -10.62
C ILE A 26 23.80 -20.39 -9.30
N PRO A 27 24.92 -19.68 -9.13
CA PRO A 27 25.71 -19.76 -7.91
C PRO A 27 24.94 -19.16 -6.72
N ASN A 28 25.01 -19.87 -5.60
CA ASN A 28 24.73 -19.37 -4.26
C ASN A 28 26.05 -19.47 -3.45
N TYR A 29 26.17 -18.76 -2.33
CA TYR A 29 27.44 -18.56 -1.61
C TYR A 29 28.25 -19.85 -1.39
N LEU A 30 27.59 -20.97 -1.08
CA LEU A 30 28.23 -22.29 -0.88
C LEU A 30 27.63 -23.40 -1.76
N ALA A 31 26.75 -23.07 -2.71
CA ALA A 31 25.95 -24.06 -3.42
C ALA A 31 25.53 -23.59 -4.83
N TRP A 32 24.74 -24.40 -5.51
CA TRP A 32 24.09 -24.05 -6.76
C TRP A 32 22.58 -24.11 -6.57
N ASP A 33 21.90 -23.01 -6.85
CA ASP A 33 20.44 -22.93 -6.83
C ASP A 33 19.88 -23.12 -8.24
N ARG A 34 18.64 -23.63 -8.31
CA ARG A 34 17.90 -23.75 -9.56
C ARG A 34 17.18 -22.45 -9.90
N SER A 35 17.11 -22.09 -11.18
CA SER A 35 16.36 -20.93 -11.66
C SER A 35 15.86 -21.14 -13.09
N HIS A 36 14.74 -20.54 -13.49
CA HIS A 36 14.23 -20.64 -14.86
C HIS A 36 13.87 -19.25 -15.44
N PRO A 37 14.88 -18.41 -15.72
CA PRO A 37 14.66 -17.01 -16.11
C PRO A 37 13.87 -16.86 -17.42
N GLU A 38 14.03 -17.78 -18.36
CA GLU A 38 13.26 -17.82 -19.61
C GLU A 38 11.77 -18.03 -19.33
N ARG A 39 11.42 -19.04 -18.53
CA ARG A 39 10.03 -19.32 -18.14
C ARG A 39 9.42 -18.17 -17.36
N HIS A 40 10.16 -17.56 -16.43
CA HIS A 40 9.73 -16.36 -15.72
C HIS A 40 9.41 -15.22 -16.70
N THR A 41 10.24 -15.04 -17.74
CA THR A 41 10.03 -14.04 -18.78
C THR A 41 8.78 -14.32 -19.61
N GLU A 42 8.57 -15.57 -20.03
CA GLU A 42 7.37 -16.01 -20.75
C GLU A 42 6.10 -15.75 -19.95
N MET A 43 6.08 -16.14 -18.68
CA MET A 43 4.94 -15.93 -17.79
C MET A 43 4.59 -14.46 -17.68
N VAL A 44 5.59 -13.59 -17.47
CA VAL A 44 5.37 -12.14 -17.39
C VAL A 44 4.90 -11.55 -18.72
N LYS A 45 5.47 -11.99 -19.86
CA LYS A 45 5.01 -11.56 -21.20
C LYS A 45 3.56 -11.96 -21.45
N SER A 46 3.22 -13.21 -21.13
CA SER A 46 1.87 -13.74 -21.25
C SER A 46 0.87 -12.95 -20.39
N ALA A 47 1.19 -12.76 -19.11
CA ALA A 47 0.37 -11.99 -18.18
C ALA A 47 0.16 -10.53 -18.66
N ASN A 48 1.20 -9.89 -19.16
CA ASN A 48 1.09 -8.53 -19.73
C ASN A 48 0.17 -8.48 -20.95
N LYS A 49 0.27 -9.45 -21.86
CA LYS A 49 -0.61 -9.55 -23.03
C LYS A 49 -2.06 -9.76 -22.61
N MET A 50 -2.30 -10.74 -21.74
CA MET A 50 -3.64 -11.12 -21.26
C MET A 50 -4.33 -9.97 -20.52
N THR A 51 -3.59 -9.22 -19.73
CA THR A 51 -4.14 -8.16 -18.86
C THR A 51 -4.11 -6.77 -19.49
N ARG A 52 -3.78 -6.65 -20.78
CA ARG A 52 -3.59 -5.36 -21.48
C ARG A 52 -2.68 -4.41 -20.69
N SER A 53 -1.56 -4.96 -20.21
CA SER A 53 -0.54 -4.28 -19.42
C SER A 53 -0.99 -3.76 -18.04
N SER A 54 -2.18 -4.11 -17.53
CA SER A 54 -2.52 -3.80 -16.12
C SER A 54 -1.59 -4.55 -15.16
N PHE A 55 -1.16 -5.78 -15.49
CA PHE A 55 -0.15 -6.53 -14.74
C PHE A 55 1.14 -5.71 -14.51
N ALA A 56 1.81 -5.30 -15.59
CA ALA A 56 3.05 -4.52 -15.49
C ALA A 56 2.87 -3.16 -14.80
N ARG A 57 1.73 -2.48 -14.98
CA ARG A 57 1.48 -1.19 -14.32
C ARG A 57 1.29 -1.36 -12.82
N GLY A 58 0.40 -2.24 -12.39
CA GLY A 58 0.16 -2.50 -10.98
C GLY A 58 1.38 -3.10 -10.27
N THR A 59 2.11 -4.02 -10.92
CA THR A 59 3.35 -4.57 -10.38
C THR A 59 4.38 -3.47 -10.10
N ARG A 60 4.48 -2.45 -10.97
CA ARG A 60 5.38 -1.31 -10.75
C ARG A 60 4.97 -0.48 -9.53
N LEU A 61 3.66 -0.27 -9.31
CA LEU A 61 3.16 0.41 -8.12
C LEU A 61 3.50 -0.38 -6.85
N MET A 62 3.26 -1.68 -6.82
CA MET A 62 3.58 -2.49 -5.64
C MET A 62 5.08 -2.64 -5.40
N LYS A 63 5.89 -2.69 -6.47
CA LYS A 63 7.36 -2.61 -6.35
C LYS A 63 7.81 -1.28 -5.76
N HIS A 64 7.20 -0.18 -6.20
CA HIS A 64 7.48 1.14 -5.67
C HIS A 64 7.14 1.19 -4.17
N TRP A 65 5.91 0.81 -3.82
CA TRP A 65 5.43 0.73 -2.44
C TRP A 65 6.38 -0.11 -1.57
N SER A 66 6.77 -1.30 -2.03
CA SER A 66 7.68 -2.15 -1.29
C SER A 66 9.04 -1.48 -1.03
N ARG A 67 9.60 -0.79 -2.03
CA ARG A 67 10.88 -0.07 -1.90
C ARG A 67 10.82 1.08 -0.89
N THR A 68 9.69 1.77 -0.78
CA THR A 68 9.51 2.89 0.17
C THR A 68 9.19 2.43 1.59
N HIS A 69 8.96 1.12 1.78
CA HIS A 69 8.61 0.49 3.06
C HIS A 69 9.65 -0.59 3.46
N ASP A 70 10.94 -0.30 3.32
CA ASP A 70 12.05 -1.19 3.71
C ASP A 70 12.14 -2.54 2.98
N LYS A 71 11.42 -2.68 1.86
CA LYS A 71 11.50 -3.81 0.93
C LYS A 71 11.22 -5.16 1.62
N PRO A 72 10.04 -5.39 2.21
CA PRO A 72 9.72 -6.61 2.97
C PRO A 72 9.79 -7.89 2.13
N ILE A 73 9.58 -7.77 0.81
CA ILE A 73 9.72 -8.86 -0.16
C ILE A 73 10.47 -8.36 -1.40
N CYS A 74 11.12 -9.28 -2.11
CA CYS A 74 11.87 -8.93 -3.31
C CYS A 74 10.94 -8.65 -4.51
N SER A 75 11.47 -8.01 -5.56
CA SER A 75 10.70 -7.70 -6.78
C SER A 75 10.16 -8.93 -7.51
N TRP A 76 10.84 -10.08 -7.38
CA TRP A 76 10.34 -11.33 -7.96
C TRP A 76 9.15 -11.88 -7.17
N ASN A 77 9.20 -11.85 -5.83
CA ASN A 77 8.08 -12.23 -4.98
C ASN A 77 6.80 -11.43 -5.33
N ILE A 78 6.93 -10.11 -5.55
CA ILE A 78 5.81 -9.25 -5.98
C ILE A 78 5.18 -9.72 -7.29
N LYS A 79 6.02 -10.06 -8.29
CA LYS A 79 5.57 -10.57 -9.58
C LYS A 79 4.93 -11.95 -9.46
N ALA A 80 5.51 -12.85 -8.67
CA ALA A 80 4.99 -14.20 -8.44
C ALA A 80 3.60 -14.16 -7.79
N LEU A 81 3.42 -13.33 -6.76
CA LEU A 81 2.10 -13.09 -6.15
C LEU A 81 1.10 -12.49 -7.16
N ALA A 82 1.54 -11.57 -8.02
CA ALA A 82 0.69 -11.01 -9.07
C ALA A 82 0.28 -12.06 -10.12
N LEU A 83 1.18 -12.98 -10.49
CA LEU A 83 0.88 -14.08 -11.42
C LEU A 83 -0.22 -14.99 -10.86
N GLY A 84 -0.32 -15.12 -9.53
CA GLY A 84 -1.34 -15.92 -8.84
C GLY A 84 -2.74 -15.30 -8.79
N CYS A 85 -2.90 -14.00 -9.07
CA CYS A 85 -4.20 -13.32 -8.88
C CYS A 85 -4.64 -12.35 -9.99
N ILE A 86 -3.73 -11.88 -10.86
CA ILE A 86 -4.03 -10.88 -11.88
C ILE A 86 -4.18 -11.54 -13.25
N THR A 87 -5.38 -12.03 -13.55
CA THR A 87 -5.65 -12.90 -14.71
C THR A 87 -6.44 -12.21 -15.84
N ALA A 88 -6.87 -10.97 -15.65
CA ALA A 88 -7.64 -10.22 -16.63
C ALA A 88 -7.29 -8.72 -16.59
N PRO A 89 -7.67 -7.92 -17.61
CA PRO A 89 -7.57 -6.47 -17.54
C PRO A 89 -8.42 -5.94 -16.37
N ILE A 90 -7.81 -5.12 -15.52
CA ILE A 90 -8.43 -4.53 -14.32
C ILE A 90 -7.94 -3.11 -14.13
N THR A 91 -8.66 -2.33 -13.29
CA THR A 91 -8.22 -1.00 -12.89
C THR A 91 -7.00 -1.08 -11.96
N MET A 92 -6.28 0.03 -11.77
CA MET A 92 -5.14 0.06 -10.84
C MET A 92 -5.58 -0.02 -9.39
N THR A 93 -6.77 0.49 -9.06
CA THR A 93 -7.35 0.35 -7.72
C THR A 93 -7.69 -1.10 -7.42
N ASP A 94 -8.35 -1.78 -8.37
CA ASP A 94 -8.65 -3.22 -8.23
C ASP A 94 -7.36 -4.04 -8.15
N TYR A 95 -6.33 -3.69 -8.93
CA TYR A 95 -5.03 -4.36 -8.86
C TYR A 95 -4.47 -4.34 -7.44
N ILE A 96 -4.39 -3.16 -6.81
CA ILE A 96 -3.78 -3.01 -5.48
C ILE A 96 -4.60 -3.80 -4.45
N SER A 97 -5.93 -3.67 -4.46
CA SER A 97 -6.81 -4.39 -3.53
C SER A 97 -6.73 -5.91 -3.69
N ILE A 98 -6.80 -6.43 -4.93
CA ILE A 98 -6.72 -7.86 -5.22
C ILE A 98 -5.33 -8.40 -4.84
N TRP A 99 -4.26 -7.68 -5.21
CA TRP A 99 -2.90 -8.10 -4.93
C TRP A 99 -2.62 -8.15 -3.44
N LEU A 100 -3.00 -7.12 -2.66
CA LEU A 100 -2.79 -7.09 -1.20
C LEU A 100 -3.56 -8.21 -0.52
N SER A 101 -4.84 -8.40 -0.87
CA SER A 101 -5.67 -9.47 -0.32
C SER A 101 -5.06 -10.85 -0.59
N HIS A 102 -4.61 -11.08 -1.83
CA HIS A 102 -3.97 -12.34 -2.21
C HIS A 102 -2.62 -12.54 -1.49
N ALA A 103 -1.79 -11.50 -1.41
CA ALA A 103 -0.49 -11.54 -0.75
C ALA A 103 -0.62 -11.85 0.74
N ILE A 104 -1.56 -11.21 1.43
CA ILE A 104 -1.87 -11.49 2.84
C ILE A 104 -2.30 -12.96 3.01
N ALA A 105 -3.22 -13.43 2.17
CA ALA A 105 -3.71 -14.81 2.25
C ALA A 105 -2.59 -15.84 2.04
N GLN A 106 -1.78 -15.67 0.98
CA GLN A 106 -0.70 -16.60 0.66
C GLN A 106 0.42 -16.58 1.70
N LEU A 107 0.90 -15.39 2.10
CA LEU A 107 1.98 -15.26 3.07
C LEU A 107 1.56 -15.64 4.49
N SER A 108 0.26 -15.66 4.80
CA SER A 108 -0.22 -16.21 6.07
C SER A 108 0.00 -17.74 6.14
N ILE A 109 -0.02 -18.43 4.99
CA ILE A 109 0.18 -19.87 4.88
C ILE A 109 1.67 -20.22 4.77
N GLY A 110 2.36 -19.61 3.80
CA GLY A 110 3.65 -20.06 3.30
C GLY A 110 4.50 -18.94 2.71
N GLU A 111 5.80 -19.18 2.51
CA GLU A 111 6.55 -18.35 1.55
C GLU A 111 6.02 -18.60 0.13
N THR A 112 6.11 -17.61 -0.75
CA THR A 112 5.58 -17.67 -2.11
C THR A 112 6.27 -18.79 -2.90
N PRO A 113 5.54 -19.79 -3.44
CA PRO A 113 6.14 -20.82 -4.28
C PRO A 113 6.82 -20.22 -5.53
N ASP A 114 7.86 -20.87 -6.04
CA ASP A 114 8.42 -20.52 -7.36
C ASP A 114 7.41 -20.87 -8.46
N PRO A 115 6.93 -19.88 -9.25
CA PRO A 115 5.98 -20.15 -10.33
C PRO A 115 6.51 -21.10 -11.41
N ALA A 116 7.83 -21.20 -11.59
CA ALA A 116 8.43 -22.15 -12.54
C ALA A 116 8.59 -23.57 -11.97
N GLY A 117 8.44 -23.73 -10.65
CA GLY A 117 8.54 -25.03 -9.97
C GLY A 117 9.94 -25.66 -10.02
N VAL A 118 10.98 -24.90 -10.34
CA VAL A 118 12.36 -25.42 -10.41
C VAL A 118 13.14 -25.16 -9.14
N SER A 119 12.77 -24.12 -8.38
CA SER A 119 13.42 -23.75 -7.11
C SER A 119 12.49 -23.94 -5.91
N GLY A 120 13.07 -23.83 -4.71
CA GLY A 120 12.28 -23.70 -3.48
C GLY A 120 11.48 -22.39 -3.43
N PRO A 121 10.67 -22.19 -2.37
CA PRO A 121 9.90 -20.98 -2.16
C PRO A 121 10.78 -19.71 -2.17
N ILE A 122 10.22 -18.64 -2.74
CA ILE A 122 10.86 -17.32 -2.84
C ILE A 122 10.92 -16.70 -1.44
N LYS A 123 12.14 -16.48 -0.96
CA LYS A 123 12.39 -15.91 0.37
C LYS A 123 11.86 -14.50 0.53
N ILE A 124 11.37 -14.20 1.73
CA ILE A 124 11.12 -12.83 2.19
C ILE A 124 12.44 -12.14 2.54
N ASN A 125 12.42 -10.82 2.75
CA ASN A 125 13.60 -10.10 3.20
C ASN A 125 13.99 -10.56 4.62
N GLU A 126 15.28 -10.85 4.82
CA GLU A 126 15.86 -11.36 6.07
C GLU A 126 15.64 -10.45 7.28
N LYS A 127 15.40 -9.15 7.05
CA LYS A 127 15.05 -8.19 8.11
C LYS A 127 13.67 -8.42 8.73
N PHE A 128 12.84 -9.24 8.11
CA PHE A 128 11.45 -9.44 8.50
C PHE A 128 11.16 -10.91 8.76
N THR A 129 10.32 -11.15 9.74
CA THR A 129 9.59 -12.40 9.87
C THR A 129 8.34 -12.37 8.98
N ARG A 130 7.85 -13.54 8.57
CA ARG A 130 6.63 -13.63 7.75
C ARG A 130 5.41 -12.96 8.39
N PRO A 131 5.15 -13.09 9.71
CA PRO A 131 4.08 -12.34 10.36
C PRO A 131 4.24 -10.82 10.29
N GLN A 132 5.48 -10.29 10.36
CA GLN A 132 5.72 -8.85 10.20
C GLN A 132 5.42 -8.38 8.77
N VAL A 133 5.78 -9.17 7.75
CA VAL A 133 5.42 -8.87 6.35
C VAL A 133 3.89 -8.85 6.18
N VAL A 134 3.19 -9.85 6.72
CA VAL A 134 1.72 -9.91 6.68
C VAL A 134 1.10 -8.72 7.41
N ALA A 135 1.62 -8.33 8.57
CA ALA A 135 1.15 -7.16 9.31
C ALA A 135 1.34 -5.86 8.50
N ALA A 136 2.49 -5.69 7.84
CA ALA A 136 2.74 -4.54 6.97
C ALA A 136 1.74 -4.49 5.80
N PHE A 137 1.42 -5.63 5.19
CA PHE A 137 0.44 -5.68 4.09
C PHE A 137 -0.99 -5.42 4.56
N ARG A 138 -1.36 -5.88 5.76
CA ARG A 138 -2.66 -5.55 6.37
C ARG A 138 -2.80 -4.05 6.65
N GLN A 139 -1.73 -3.42 7.15
CA GLN A 139 -1.72 -1.98 7.35
C GLN A 139 -1.87 -1.25 6.00
N ALA A 140 -1.08 -1.65 4.99
CA ALA A 140 -1.17 -1.10 3.65
C ALA A 140 -2.58 -1.27 3.03
N GLN A 141 -3.22 -2.43 3.25
CA GLN A 141 -4.60 -2.68 2.82
C GLN A 141 -5.57 -1.72 3.51
N ALA A 142 -5.48 -1.57 4.84
CA ALA A 142 -6.34 -0.68 5.59
C ALA A 142 -6.19 0.79 5.13
N ASP A 143 -4.95 1.24 4.91
CA ASP A 143 -4.68 2.58 4.40
C ASP A 143 -5.27 2.78 3.00
N PHE A 144 -5.09 1.80 2.11
CA PHE A 144 -5.61 1.87 0.74
C PHE A 144 -7.15 1.85 0.70
N GLU A 145 -7.78 0.97 1.47
CA GLU A 145 -9.24 0.86 1.56
C GLU A 145 -9.87 2.12 2.14
N LEU A 146 -9.22 2.75 3.12
CA LEU A 146 -9.65 4.02 3.68
C LEU A 146 -9.58 5.15 2.63
N ALA A 147 -8.56 5.16 1.78
CA ALA A 147 -8.48 6.12 0.68
C ALA A 147 -9.64 5.95 -0.31
N LEU A 148 -9.94 4.71 -0.71
CA LEU A 148 -11.08 4.41 -1.58
C LEU A 148 -12.42 4.75 -0.92
N GLN A 149 -12.52 4.58 0.40
CA GLN A 149 -13.69 4.99 1.15
C GLN A 149 -13.89 6.50 1.11
N TYR A 150 -12.84 7.30 1.34
CA TYR A 150 -12.94 8.75 1.25
C TYR A 150 -13.38 9.22 -0.14
N GLU A 151 -12.86 8.61 -1.20
CA GLU A 151 -13.26 8.92 -2.57
C GLU A 151 -14.76 8.64 -2.79
N ARG A 152 -15.24 7.45 -2.39
CA ARG A 152 -16.67 7.09 -2.50
C ARG A 152 -17.59 8.00 -1.69
N GLU A 153 -17.10 8.51 -0.57
CA GLU A 153 -17.83 9.43 0.29
C GLU A 153 -17.77 10.89 -0.20
N GLY A 154 -17.06 11.18 -1.29
CA GLY A 154 -16.96 12.52 -1.86
C GLY A 154 -15.92 13.43 -1.19
N TYR A 155 -14.92 12.85 -0.50
CA TYR A 155 -13.82 13.59 0.13
C TYR A 155 -12.47 13.35 -0.58
N PRO A 156 -12.27 13.84 -1.81
CA PRO A 156 -11.08 13.56 -2.61
C PRO A 156 -9.78 14.04 -1.95
N MET A 157 -9.81 15.14 -1.18
CA MET A 157 -8.64 15.62 -0.43
C MET A 157 -8.20 14.63 0.66
N LEU A 158 -9.15 13.98 1.35
CA LEU A 158 -8.85 12.95 2.33
C LEU A 158 -8.34 11.67 1.65
N ALA A 159 -8.93 11.32 0.48
CA ALA A 159 -8.48 10.19 -0.32
C ALA A 159 -7.03 10.38 -0.80
N LEU A 160 -6.69 11.54 -1.36
CA LEU A 160 -5.34 11.90 -1.79
C LEU A 160 -4.35 11.87 -0.63
N ASN A 161 -4.71 12.44 0.53
CA ASN A 161 -3.86 12.40 1.71
C ASN A 161 -3.60 10.95 2.17
N GLN A 162 -4.62 10.10 2.13
CA GLN A 162 -4.49 8.70 2.53
C GLN A 162 -3.67 7.89 1.52
N LEU A 163 -3.76 8.16 0.22
CA LEU A 163 -2.88 7.55 -0.79
C LEU A 163 -1.42 8.03 -0.63
N ALA A 164 -1.18 9.29 -0.26
CA ALA A 164 0.16 9.79 0.05
C ALA A 164 0.77 9.05 1.25
N ILE A 165 -0.04 8.77 2.29
CA ILE A 165 0.37 7.91 3.42
C ILE A 165 0.68 6.49 2.93
N PHE A 166 -0.20 5.90 2.11
CA PHE A 166 -0.01 4.55 1.57
C PHE A 166 1.29 4.41 0.78
N PHE A 167 1.61 5.33 -0.12
CA PHE A 167 2.83 5.24 -0.94
C PHE A 167 4.10 5.64 -0.18
N GLY A 168 3.99 6.59 0.76
CA GLY A 168 5.12 7.02 1.59
C GLY A 168 6.26 7.69 0.81
N ASP A 169 5.99 8.24 -0.38
CA ASP A 169 6.98 8.91 -1.23
C ASP A 169 6.45 10.24 -1.75
N GLU A 170 6.99 11.33 -1.20
CA GLU A 170 6.60 12.71 -1.51
C GLU A 170 6.83 13.07 -2.99
N ASN A 171 7.78 12.40 -3.67
CA ASN A 171 8.06 12.65 -5.08
C ASN A 171 7.05 11.96 -6.00
N MET A 172 6.47 10.83 -5.56
CA MET A 172 5.45 10.11 -6.32
C MET A 172 4.05 10.65 -6.04
N MET A 173 3.74 10.87 -4.75
CA MET A 173 2.43 11.31 -4.31
C MET A 173 2.60 12.26 -3.12
N PRO A 174 2.82 13.56 -3.39
CA PRO A 174 3.00 14.55 -2.35
C PRO A 174 1.74 14.68 -1.49
N LYS A 175 1.93 14.98 -0.21
CA LYS A 175 0.82 15.23 0.69
C LYS A 175 0.11 16.53 0.30
N PRO A 176 -1.22 16.56 0.29
CA PRO A 176 -1.97 17.81 0.08
C PRO A 176 -1.78 18.75 1.27
N ASP A 177 -2.30 19.98 1.16
CA ASP A 177 -2.32 20.94 2.26
C ASP A 177 -2.96 20.34 3.52
N GLN A 178 -2.16 20.24 4.58
CA GLN A 178 -2.52 19.56 5.81
C GLN A 178 -3.55 20.33 6.64
N ASP A 179 -3.61 21.66 6.51
CA ASP A 179 -4.61 22.44 7.24
C ASP A 179 -5.99 22.29 6.60
N GLU A 180 -6.03 22.19 5.27
CA GLU A 180 -7.23 21.85 4.52
C GLU A 180 -7.70 20.43 4.79
N VAL A 181 -6.78 19.45 4.82
CA VAL A 181 -7.08 18.06 5.20
C VAL A 181 -7.73 18.01 6.60
N LYS A 182 -7.17 18.71 7.59
CA LYS A 182 -7.75 18.77 8.94
C LYS A 182 -9.13 19.43 8.94
N ARG A 183 -9.35 20.47 8.13
CA ARG A 183 -10.65 21.14 8.02
C ARG A 183 -11.72 20.20 7.48
N ILE A 184 -11.45 19.54 6.35
CA ILE A 184 -12.35 18.58 5.72
C ILE A 184 -12.60 17.37 6.63
N ALA A 185 -11.58 16.87 7.33
CA ALA A 185 -11.73 15.78 8.28
C ALA A 185 -12.69 16.14 9.44
N ARG A 186 -12.61 17.38 9.96
CA ARG A 186 -13.56 17.88 10.98
C ARG A 186 -14.97 18.03 10.42
N GLU A 187 -15.14 18.43 9.16
CA GLU A 187 -16.45 18.51 8.50
C GLU A 187 -17.08 17.12 8.37
N ARG A 188 -16.34 16.17 7.79
CA ARG A 188 -16.77 14.77 7.72
C ARG A 188 -17.14 14.20 9.08
N TRP A 189 -16.33 14.46 10.12
CA TRP A 189 -16.63 13.98 11.47
C TRP A 189 -17.94 14.55 12.00
N ARG A 190 -18.22 15.84 11.79
CA ARG A 190 -19.48 16.48 12.18
C ARG A 190 -20.66 15.90 11.41
N GLU A 191 -20.54 15.69 10.10
CA GLU A 191 -21.58 15.10 9.25
C GLU A 191 -21.92 13.66 9.67
N LYS A 192 -20.92 12.86 10.08
CA LYS A 192 -21.12 11.49 10.56
C LYS A 192 -21.59 11.38 12.01
N ASN A 193 -21.48 12.44 12.81
CA ASN A 193 -21.85 12.45 14.23
C ASN A 193 -22.81 13.60 14.58
N PRO A 194 -23.98 13.70 13.92
CA PRO A 194 -24.88 14.84 14.08
C PRO A 194 -25.48 14.96 15.49
N THR A 195 -25.59 13.84 16.21
CA THR A 195 -26.18 13.76 17.56
C THR A 195 -25.22 14.14 18.68
N LEU A 196 -23.92 14.30 18.39
CA LEU A 196 -22.88 14.69 19.35
C LEU A 196 -22.55 16.19 19.27
N LEU A 197 -23.24 16.94 18.41
CA LEU A 197 -23.14 18.39 18.39
C LEU A 197 -23.92 18.95 19.59
N PRO A 198 -23.33 19.83 20.42
CA PRO A 198 -24.12 20.54 21.41
C PRO A 198 -25.20 21.32 20.66
N ALA A 199 -26.47 21.06 21.01
CA ALA A 199 -27.59 21.87 20.56
C ALA A 199 -27.18 23.33 20.79
N SER A 200 -27.16 24.11 19.72
CA SER A 200 -26.77 25.51 19.76
C SER A 200 -27.55 26.16 20.90
N ALA A 201 -26.84 26.57 21.96
CA ALA A 201 -27.43 27.40 22.99
C ALA A 201 -27.76 28.73 22.30
N SER A 202 -28.97 28.83 21.78
CA SER A 202 -29.61 30.10 21.47
C SER A 202 -29.79 30.82 22.79
N THR A 203 -28.73 31.48 23.26
CA THR A 203 -28.82 32.50 24.29
C THR A 203 -29.61 33.65 23.68
N ALA A 204 -30.92 33.60 23.88
CA ALA A 204 -31.76 34.77 23.76
C ALA A 204 -31.21 35.81 24.73
N SER A 205 -30.50 36.79 24.18
CA SER A 205 -30.18 38.03 24.86
C SER A 205 -31.49 38.78 25.08
N THR A 206 -32.09 38.63 26.26
CA THR A 206 -33.03 39.60 26.79
C THR A 206 -32.27 40.54 27.72
N SER A 207 -31.72 41.62 27.15
CA SER A 207 -31.50 42.83 27.92
C SER A 207 -32.86 43.40 28.30
N ALA A 208 -33.17 43.40 29.58
CA ALA A 208 -34.21 44.25 30.15
C ALA A 208 -33.79 44.69 31.55
N TYR A 209 -33.25 45.91 31.60
CA TYR A 209 -33.44 46.93 32.64
C TYR A 209 -33.84 46.47 34.05
N GLY A 210 -33.04 46.90 35.04
CA GLY A 210 -33.55 47.11 36.39
C GLY A 210 -32.49 47.18 37.46
N ASP A 211 -31.83 48.35 37.59
CA ASP A 211 -31.14 48.76 38.80
C ASP A 211 -31.97 48.43 40.06
N ARG A 212 -31.33 47.79 41.04
CA ARG A 212 -31.47 48.06 42.48
C ARG A 212 -30.54 47.16 43.29
N LEU A 213 -29.41 47.74 43.68
CA LEU A 213 -28.67 47.32 44.87
C LEU A 213 -29.52 47.62 46.12
N PRO A 214 -29.50 46.76 47.14
CA PRO A 214 -29.60 47.22 48.51
C PRO A 214 -28.37 46.83 49.34
N ALA A 215 -27.86 47.82 50.06
CA ALA A 215 -26.80 47.71 51.04
C ALA A 215 -27.32 47.18 52.40
N ARG A 216 -26.58 46.21 52.95
CA ARG A 216 -26.17 45.93 54.36
C ARG A 216 -27.17 45.79 55.54
N SER A 217 -26.73 44.85 56.41
CA SER A 217 -26.96 44.64 57.87
C SER A 217 -28.38 44.16 58.26
N TRP A 218 -28.55 43.14 59.11
CA TRP A 218 -28.05 43.01 60.48
C TRP A 218 -27.76 41.57 60.92
N ALA A 219 -26.99 41.46 62.02
CA ALA A 219 -26.61 40.27 62.76
C ALA A 219 -27.77 39.65 63.58
N CYS A 220 -27.63 38.34 63.87
CA CYS A 220 -27.78 37.71 65.18
C CYS A 220 -26.81 36.51 65.24
#